data_AF-A0A1M3G9X2-F1
#
_entry.id   AF-A0A1M3G9X2-F1
#
_cell.length_a   1.000
_cell.length_b   1.000
_cell.length_c   1.000
_cell.angle_alpha   90.00
_cell.angle_beta   90.00
_cell.angle_gamma   90.00
#
_symmetry.space_group_name_H-M   'P 1'
#
loop_
_entity.id
_entity.type
_entity.pdbx_description
1 polymer ?
#
loop_
_entity_poly.entity_id
_entity_poly.type
_entity_poly.pdbx_seq_one_letter_code
_entity_poly.pdbx_strand_id
1 'polypeptide(L)'
;MKQPVVVVLFLIIAAGLQAQDVSGIQYLKGKIKGRLYYIQVQDNRARLFKMGRYLDKAGTGFSIISIDTLRQQGDGVFATDKMQLKKEGDKYEVTLHGSKRDHFDLKPADTEKVKTDINNGYYLKNYFAMTDELNKEYQLQHYSFRAGFGSWRTIPDAQKSQDIDQFRLFADSQLQQIKDSVSRQHTTYENIMGTILEKMPGIEYSTLLDGVKQLPAEWAGTSHYFATVIHEVSAKRPEFFFRLAQDLPASERSLIFYSASHKKEVRDKLREVEGDPAIKKAFFGSKK
;
A
#
# COMPACT_ATOMS: atom_id res chain seq x y z
N MET A 1 -36.49 41.26 2.22
CA MET A 1 -35.33 41.19 1.29
C MET A 1 -34.04 41.38 2.07
N LYS A 2 -33.35 40.29 2.47
CA LYS A 2 -31.98 40.32 3.01
C LYS A 2 -31.32 38.95 2.83
N GLN A 3 -30.83 38.65 1.62
CA GLN A 3 -29.75 37.67 1.42
C GLN A 3 -28.90 38.10 0.22
N PRO A 4 -27.77 38.78 0.48
CA PRO A 4 -26.64 38.67 -0.44
C PRO A 4 -25.31 38.30 0.26
N VAL A 5 -25.27 38.14 1.58
CA VAL A 5 -23.99 38.02 2.31
C VAL A 5 -23.37 36.61 2.22
N VAL A 6 -24.19 35.55 2.14
CA VAL A 6 -23.67 34.16 2.20
C VAL A 6 -23.04 33.71 0.88
N VAL A 7 -23.53 34.19 -0.28
CA VAL A 7 -23.01 33.81 -1.60
C VAL A 7 -21.66 34.51 -1.88
N VAL A 8 -21.47 35.73 -1.39
CA VAL A 8 -20.21 36.48 -1.55
C VAL A 8 -19.08 35.87 -0.71
N LEU A 9 -19.38 35.35 0.49
CA LEU A 9 -18.36 34.71 1.33
C LEU A 9 -17.82 33.40 0.71
N PHE A 10 -18.67 32.61 0.05
CA PHE A 10 -18.24 31.38 -0.63
C PHE A 10 -17.42 31.65 -1.89
N LEU A 11 -17.72 32.73 -2.62
CA LEU A 11 -16.93 33.15 -3.79
C LEU A 11 -15.55 33.70 -3.40
N ILE A 12 -15.43 34.36 -2.23
CA ILE A 12 -14.13 34.84 -1.73
C ILE A 12 -13.25 33.69 -1.23
N ILE A 13 -13.83 32.62 -0.66
CA ILE A 13 -13.06 31.44 -0.25
C ILE A 13 -12.62 30.62 -1.48
N ALA A 14 -13.47 30.49 -2.50
CA ALA A 14 -13.11 29.83 -3.76
C ALA A 14 -12.06 30.63 -4.56
N ALA A 15 -12.16 31.96 -4.56
CA ALA A 15 -11.14 32.84 -5.16
C ALA A 15 -9.85 32.88 -4.34
N GLY A 16 -9.90 32.77 -3.01
CA GLY A 16 -8.72 32.69 -2.14
C GLY A 16 -7.93 31.39 -2.30
N LEU A 17 -8.60 30.29 -2.68
CA LEU A 17 -7.97 29.02 -3.04
C LEU A 17 -7.42 29.00 -4.48
N GLN A 18 -7.95 29.83 -5.38
CA GLN A 18 -7.46 29.98 -6.75
C GLN A 18 -6.47 31.14 -6.94
N ALA A 19 -6.36 32.06 -5.97
CA ALA A 19 -5.45 33.21 -6.00
C ALA A 19 -4.20 33.06 -5.11
N GLN A 20 -3.90 31.84 -4.63
CA GLN A 20 -2.50 31.48 -4.37
C GLN A 20 -1.82 31.22 -5.73
N ASP A 21 -1.68 32.29 -6.48
CA ASP A 21 -0.81 32.33 -7.64
C ASP A 21 0.59 31.94 -7.17
N VAL A 22 1.16 30.91 -7.80
CA VAL A 22 2.42 30.22 -7.46
C VAL A 22 3.65 31.11 -7.77
N SER A 23 3.47 32.43 -7.73
CA SER A 23 4.49 33.44 -7.98
C SER A 23 5.49 33.44 -6.82
N GLY A 24 6.53 32.60 -6.94
CA GLY A 24 7.63 32.52 -5.97
C GLY A 24 8.22 31.13 -5.77
N ILE A 25 7.57 30.06 -6.25
CA ILE A 25 8.11 28.70 -6.11
C ILE A 25 8.98 28.34 -7.32
N GLN A 26 10.26 28.10 -7.07
CA GLN A 26 11.20 27.63 -8.09
C GLN A 26 11.58 26.17 -7.84
N TYR A 27 11.45 25.33 -8.87
CA TYR A 27 11.90 23.95 -8.85
C TYR A 27 13.22 23.79 -9.60
N LEU A 28 14.16 23.14 -8.92
CA LEU A 28 15.51 22.93 -9.38
C LEU A 28 15.85 21.43 -9.36
N LYS A 29 16.74 21.01 -10.26
CA LYS A 29 17.20 19.63 -10.40
C LYS A 29 18.70 19.55 -10.53
N GLY A 30 19.30 18.59 -9.82
CA GLY A 30 20.71 18.25 -9.96
C GLY A 30 20.96 16.75 -9.82
N LYS A 31 22.17 16.33 -10.19
CA LYS A 31 22.60 14.94 -10.03
C LYS A 31 24.05 14.91 -9.55
N ILE A 32 24.31 14.14 -8.50
CA ILE A 32 25.66 13.90 -8.00
C ILE A 32 25.79 12.43 -7.61
N LYS A 33 26.92 11.81 -7.98
CA LYS A 33 27.24 10.39 -7.65
C LYS A 33 26.09 9.42 -7.95
N GLY A 34 25.44 9.60 -9.11
CA GLY A 34 24.32 8.77 -9.55
C GLY A 34 22.97 9.07 -8.89
N ARG A 35 22.92 9.92 -7.85
CA ARG A 35 21.70 10.29 -7.13
C ARG A 35 21.08 11.55 -7.70
N LEU A 36 19.75 11.55 -7.78
CA LEU A 36 18.96 12.67 -8.27
C LEU A 36 18.51 13.52 -7.08
N TYR A 37 18.58 14.84 -7.23
CA TYR A 37 18.17 15.81 -6.24
C TYR A 37 17.17 16.77 -6.87
N TYR A 38 16.06 16.98 -6.16
CA TYR A 38 15.11 18.06 -6.47
C TYR A 38 15.13 19.08 -5.34
N ILE A 39 15.03 20.36 -5.68
CA ILE A 39 14.88 21.43 -4.69
C ILE A 39 13.66 22.26 -5.05
N GLN A 40 12.80 22.50 -4.05
CA GLN A 40 11.75 23.50 -4.09
C GLN A 40 12.20 24.70 -3.27
N VAL A 41 12.42 25.83 -3.92
CA VAL A 41 12.72 27.11 -3.27
C VAL A 41 11.42 27.92 -3.17
N GLN A 42 11.09 28.41 -1.99
CA GLN A 42 9.91 29.23 -1.74
C GLN A 42 10.22 30.22 -0.62
N ASP A 43 10.10 31.51 -0.91
CA ASP A 43 10.36 32.61 0.02
C ASP A 43 11.73 32.44 0.72
N ASN A 44 11.72 32.31 2.04
CA ASN A 44 12.91 32.15 2.89
C ASN A 44 13.26 30.69 3.21
N ARG A 45 12.70 29.72 2.48
CA ARG A 45 12.93 28.29 2.68
C ARG A 45 13.25 27.57 1.37
N ALA A 46 14.04 26.51 1.48
CA ALA A 46 14.21 25.55 0.40
C ALA A 46 14.07 24.11 0.94
N ARG A 47 13.32 23.28 0.23
CA ARG A 47 13.16 21.85 0.53
C ARG A 47 13.97 21.04 -0.47
N LEU A 48 14.96 20.30 0.00
CA LEU A 48 15.79 19.42 -0.81
C LEU A 48 15.30 17.98 -0.65
N PHE A 49 15.00 17.34 -1.78
CA PHE A 49 14.55 15.97 -1.88
C PHE A 49 15.65 15.13 -2.52
N LYS A 50 16.22 14.22 -1.73
CA LYS A 50 17.17 13.22 -2.24
C LYS A 50 16.40 12.03 -2.77
N MET A 51 16.44 11.83 -4.08
CA MET A 51 15.63 10.82 -4.76
C MET A 51 16.43 9.53 -5.02
N GLY A 52 15.75 8.40 -4.79
CA GLY A 52 16.13 7.06 -5.21
C GLY A 52 15.13 6.48 -6.20
N ARG A 53 15.25 5.18 -6.45
CA ARG A 53 14.32 4.42 -7.30
C ARG A 53 13.93 3.12 -6.62
N TYR A 54 12.66 2.75 -6.74
CA TYR A 54 12.19 1.39 -6.54
C TYR A 54 12.29 0.62 -7.86
N LEU A 55 12.82 -0.60 -7.79
CA LEU A 55 12.94 -1.54 -8.91
C LEU A 55 12.36 -2.88 -8.44
N ASP A 56 11.16 -3.22 -8.90
CA ASP A 56 10.52 -4.52 -8.64
C ASP A 56 9.93 -5.07 -9.95
N LYS A 57 9.67 -6.38 -10.00
CA LYS A 57 9.04 -7.03 -11.16
C LYS A 57 7.67 -6.44 -11.50
N ALA A 58 6.93 -5.94 -10.49
CA ALA A 58 5.63 -5.32 -10.69
C ALA A 58 5.71 -3.87 -11.20
N GLY A 59 6.86 -3.22 -11.05
CA GLY A 59 7.01 -1.85 -11.52
C GLY A 59 8.26 -1.13 -11.04
N THR A 60 8.42 0.07 -11.58
CA THR A 60 9.46 1.03 -11.19
C THR A 60 8.81 2.31 -10.69
N GLY A 61 9.45 2.95 -9.72
CA GLY A 61 9.02 4.24 -9.20
C GLY A 61 10.16 5.00 -8.55
N PHE A 62 9.86 6.18 -8.02
CA PHE A 62 10.77 6.97 -7.22
C PHE A 62 10.68 6.57 -5.75
N SER A 63 11.76 6.84 -5.02
CA SER A 63 11.76 6.77 -3.56
C SER A 63 12.35 8.06 -3.00
N ILE A 64 11.79 8.56 -1.91
CA ILE A 64 12.37 9.69 -1.18
C ILE A 64 13.31 9.12 -0.12
N ILE A 65 14.61 9.33 -0.30
CA ILE A 65 15.65 8.87 0.65
C ILE A 65 15.70 9.80 1.85
N SER A 66 15.75 11.11 1.58
CA SER A 66 15.71 12.14 2.62
C SER A 66 15.03 13.40 2.10
N ILE A 67 14.45 14.15 3.05
CA ILE A 67 13.97 15.50 2.84
C ILE A 67 14.68 16.38 3.85
N ASP A 68 15.34 17.42 3.37
CA ASP A 68 16.03 18.39 4.19
C ASP A 68 15.43 19.77 3.95
N THR A 69 15.21 20.54 5.03
CA THR A 69 14.65 21.89 4.96
C THR A 69 15.75 22.90 5.29
N LEU A 70 16.07 23.74 4.32
CA LEU A 70 17.03 24.82 4.42
C LEU A 70 16.32 26.13 4.75
N ARG A 71 16.93 26.96 5.59
CA ARG A 71 16.47 28.32 5.88
C ARG A 71 17.40 29.34 5.26
N GLN A 72 16.84 30.44 4.79
CA GLN A 72 17.62 31.54 4.27
C GLN A 72 18.47 32.16 5.40
N GLN A 73 19.76 32.36 5.14
CA GLN A 73 20.73 32.96 6.07
C GLN A 73 21.34 34.27 5.52
N GLY A 74 21.00 34.63 4.29
CA GLY A 74 21.43 35.85 3.61
C GLY A 74 20.89 35.89 2.19
N ASP A 75 21.30 36.89 1.41
CA ASP A 75 20.83 37.04 0.03
C ASP A 75 21.25 35.84 -0.81
N GLY A 76 20.27 35.07 -1.28
CA GLY A 76 20.49 33.89 -2.11
C GLY A 76 21.15 32.70 -1.43
N VAL A 77 21.35 32.72 -0.10
CA VAL A 77 21.98 31.62 0.65
C VAL A 77 20.97 30.94 1.56
N PHE A 78 20.77 29.65 1.37
CA PHE A 78 19.98 28.79 2.25
C PHE A 78 20.88 27.70 2.84
N ALA A 79 20.82 27.45 4.14
CA ALA A 79 21.73 26.48 4.74
C ALA A 79 21.14 25.74 5.95
N THR A 80 21.80 24.63 6.26
CA THR A 80 21.76 23.85 7.51
C THR A 80 23.20 23.42 7.82
N ASP A 81 23.42 22.82 8.98
CA ASP A 81 24.75 22.31 9.35
C ASP A 81 25.32 21.31 8.33
N LYS A 82 24.45 20.60 7.61
CA LYS A 82 24.81 19.52 6.68
C LYS A 82 24.89 19.95 5.21
N MET A 83 24.39 21.13 4.85
CA MET A 83 24.33 21.53 3.45
C MET A 83 24.06 23.03 3.29
N GLN A 84 24.49 23.56 2.15
CA GLN A 84 24.24 24.92 1.71
C GLN A 84 23.76 24.92 0.26
N LEU A 85 22.79 25.78 -0.03
CA LEU A 85 22.35 26.17 -1.36
C LEU A 85 22.73 27.64 -1.54
N LYS A 86 23.50 27.95 -2.58
CA LYS A 86 23.91 29.32 -2.91
C LYS A 86 23.40 29.67 -4.30
N LYS A 87 22.78 30.84 -4.42
CA LYS A 87 22.42 31.46 -5.70
C LYS A 87 23.52 32.43 -6.12
N GLU A 88 24.05 32.25 -7.33
CA GLU A 88 25.01 33.15 -7.96
C GLU A 88 24.49 33.53 -9.35
N GLY A 89 23.88 34.72 -9.45
CA GLY A 89 23.13 35.13 -10.65
C GLY A 89 21.97 34.16 -10.91
N ASP A 90 21.97 33.53 -12.09
CA ASP A 90 20.97 32.53 -12.50
C ASP A 90 21.35 31.09 -12.12
N LYS A 91 22.51 30.88 -11.51
CA LYS A 91 23.00 29.56 -11.12
C LYS A 91 22.70 29.28 -9.66
N TYR A 92 22.39 28.03 -9.37
CA TYR A 92 22.25 27.52 -8.02
C TYR A 92 23.26 26.40 -7.81
N GLU A 93 24.07 26.51 -6.77
CA GLU A 93 25.05 25.50 -6.37
C GLU A 93 24.64 24.90 -5.03
N VAL A 94 24.72 23.58 -4.91
CA VAL A 94 24.56 22.86 -3.64
C VAL A 94 25.92 22.41 -3.16
N THR A 95 26.26 22.77 -1.93
CA THR A 95 27.37 22.19 -1.18
C THR A 95 26.81 21.23 -0.13
N LEU A 96 27.24 19.97 -0.15
CA LEU A 96 26.95 18.98 0.90
C LEU A 96 28.13 18.91 1.87
N HIS A 97 27.87 19.11 3.15
CA HIS A 97 28.85 19.02 4.22
C HIS A 97 28.91 17.59 4.77
N GLY A 98 30.06 16.95 4.61
CA GLY A 98 30.37 15.61 5.14
C GLY A 98 31.88 15.48 5.38
N SER A 99 32.41 14.24 5.38
CA SER A 99 33.86 14.00 5.51
C SER A 99 34.67 14.59 4.35
N LYS A 100 34.05 14.74 3.18
CA LYS A 100 34.52 15.56 2.06
C LYS A 100 33.37 16.46 1.63
N ARG A 101 33.67 17.72 1.28
CA ARG A 101 32.67 18.61 0.69
C ARG A 101 32.42 18.20 -0.75
N ASP A 102 31.18 17.92 -1.06
CA ASP A 102 30.71 17.67 -2.42
C ASP A 102 29.96 18.90 -2.91
N HIS A 103 30.16 19.29 -4.17
CA HIS A 103 29.42 20.37 -4.82
C HIS A 103 28.77 19.88 -6.12
N PHE A 104 27.61 20.44 -6.45
CA PHE A 104 26.97 20.22 -7.75
C PHE A 104 26.03 21.35 -8.12
N ASP A 105 25.95 21.61 -9.42
CA ASP A 105 25.05 22.58 -9.99
C ASP A 105 23.61 22.05 -10.06
N LEU A 106 22.68 22.96 -9.82
CA LEU A 106 21.28 22.78 -10.10
C LEU A 106 20.88 23.56 -11.34
N LYS A 107 19.92 22.99 -12.08
CA LYS A 107 19.30 23.63 -13.23
C LYS A 107 17.80 23.81 -12.97
N PRO A 108 17.17 24.85 -13.54
CA PRO A 108 15.72 24.93 -13.60
C PRO A 108 15.13 23.62 -14.15
N ALA A 109 14.04 23.17 -13.55
CA ALA A 109 13.39 21.92 -13.90
C ALA A 109 11.93 22.15 -14.27
N ASP A 110 11.38 21.24 -15.06
CA ASP A 110 9.96 21.16 -15.33
C ASP A 110 9.20 20.91 -14.01
N THR A 111 8.42 21.91 -13.61
CA THR A 111 7.67 21.93 -12.36
C THR A 111 6.73 20.73 -12.23
N GLU A 112 5.97 20.40 -13.27
CA GLU A 112 4.99 19.30 -13.22
C GLU A 112 5.69 17.96 -13.06
N LYS A 113 6.81 17.79 -13.77
CA LYS A 113 7.62 16.58 -13.68
C LYS A 113 8.25 16.42 -12.30
N VAL A 114 8.81 17.49 -11.72
CA VAL A 114 9.40 17.45 -10.37
C VAL A 114 8.35 17.09 -9.33
N LYS A 115 7.19 17.75 -9.37
CA LYS A 115 6.07 17.45 -8.47
C LYS A 115 5.64 16.00 -8.61
N THR A 116 5.44 15.52 -9.84
CA THR A 116 5.06 14.13 -10.13
C THR A 116 6.06 13.12 -9.58
N ASP A 117 7.36 13.33 -9.76
CA ASP A 117 8.40 12.41 -9.27
C ASP A 117 8.46 12.39 -7.73
N ILE A 118 8.33 13.55 -7.08
CA ILE A 118 8.31 13.66 -5.61
C ILE A 118 7.04 13.01 -5.05
N ASN A 119 5.89 13.32 -5.62
CA ASN A 119 4.59 12.79 -5.22
C ASN A 119 4.53 11.27 -5.41
N ASN A 120 5.12 10.74 -6.49
CA ASN A 120 5.29 9.30 -6.67
C ASN A 120 6.12 8.67 -5.55
N GLY A 121 7.25 9.28 -5.21
CA GLY A 121 8.13 8.80 -4.14
C GLY A 121 7.47 8.85 -2.76
N TYR A 122 6.64 9.86 -2.50
CA TYR A 122 5.83 9.94 -1.28
C TYR A 122 4.76 8.85 -1.25
N TYR A 123 3.98 8.73 -2.32
CA TYR A 123 2.87 7.78 -2.40
C TYR A 123 3.34 6.33 -2.24
N LEU A 124 4.36 5.91 -2.99
CA LEU A 124 4.87 4.52 -2.93
C LEU A 124 5.47 4.19 -1.56
N LYS A 125 6.22 5.12 -0.95
CA LYS A 125 6.80 4.92 0.39
C LYS A 125 5.70 4.66 1.42
N ASN A 126 4.65 5.49 1.43
CA ASN A 126 3.57 5.37 2.39
C ASN A 126 2.65 4.17 2.08
N TYR A 127 2.44 3.84 0.81
CA TYR A 127 1.73 2.62 0.43
C TYR A 127 2.45 1.37 0.95
N PHE A 128 3.78 1.30 0.78
CA PHE A 128 4.55 0.15 1.25
C PHE A 128 4.55 0.05 2.79
N ALA A 129 4.71 1.18 3.48
CA ALA A 129 4.60 1.22 4.94
C ALA A 129 3.23 0.74 5.43
N MET A 130 2.14 1.20 4.81
CA MET A 130 0.78 0.74 5.09
C MET A 130 0.64 -0.77 4.85
N THR A 131 1.19 -1.32 3.77
CA THR A 131 1.15 -2.76 3.51
C THR A 131 1.92 -3.57 4.56
N ASP A 132 3.07 -3.05 5.02
CA ASP A 132 3.84 -3.68 6.08
C ASP A 132 3.09 -3.66 7.43
N GLU A 133 2.37 -2.58 7.73
CA GLU A 133 1.50 -2.49 8.91
C GLU A 133 0.36 -3.51 8.85
N LEU A 134 -0.38 -3.55 7.73
CA LEU A 134 -1.48 -4.50 7.53
C LEU A 134 -1.02 -5.96 7.66
N ASN A 135 0.14 -6.30 7.09
CA ASN A 135 0.68 -7.67 7.15
C ASN A 135 1.19 -8.05 8.55
N LYS A 136 1.56 -7.08 9.38
CA LYS A 136 1.91 -7.34 10.79
C LYS A 136 0.68 -7.53 11.66
N GLU A 137 -0.38 -6.77 11.38
CA GLU A 137 -1.65 -6.84 12.10
C GLU A 137 -2.43 -8.12 11.75
N TYR A 138 -2.58 -8.43 10.46
CA TYR A 138 -3.35 -9.56 9.96
C TYR A 138 -2.44 -10.67 9.40
N GLN A 139 -1.83 -11.46 10.29
CA GLN A 139 -0.78 -12.44 9.92
C GLN A 139 -1.26 -13.59 9.00
N LEU A 140 -2.57 -13.84 8.94
CA LEU A 140 -3.15 -14.83 8.03
C LEU A 140 -3.40 -14.28 6.63
N GLN A 141 -3.12 -13.00 6.39
CA GLN A 141 -3.22 -12.36 5.09
C GLN A 141 -1.84 -11.91 4.60
N HIS A 142 -1.68 -11.90 3.28
CA HIS A 142 -0.67 -11.10 2.61
C HIS A 142 -1.30 -10.02 1.73
N TYR A 143 -1.28 -8.77 2.20
CA TYR A 143 -1.56 -7.58 1.40
C TYR A 143 -0.30 -7.13 0.67
N SER A 144 -0.35 -7.18 -0.67
CA SER A 144 0.83 -7.00 -1.52
C SER A 144 1.23 -5.54 -1.69
N PHE A 145 2.44 -5.18 -1.27
CA PHE A 145 3.01 -3.84 -1.53
C PHE A 145 3.06 -3.52 -3.04
N ARG A 146 3.16 -4.54 -3.90
CA ARG A 146 3.26 -4.38 -5.36
C ARG A 146 2.03 -3.72 -5.98
N ALA A 147 0.88 -3.82 -5.32
CA ALA A 147 -0.33 -3.13 -5.76
C ALA A 147 -0.16 -1.60 -5.78
N GLY A 148 0.77 -1.05 -4.99
CA GLY A 148 1.09 0.38 -4.96
C GLY A 148 1.57 0.94 -6.30
N PHE A 149 2.28 0.12 -7.11
CA PHE A 149 2.68 0.54 -8.46
C PHE A 149 1.48 0.66 -9.40
N GLY A 150 0.51 -0.25 -9.27
CA GLY A 150 -0.74 -0.23 -10.03
C GLY A 150 -1.61 0.95 -9.63
N SER A 151 -1.81 1.16 -8.33
CA SER A 151 -2.64 2.25 -7.80
C SER A 151 -2.06 3.63 -8.10
N TRP A 152 -0.73 3.78 -8.15
CA TRP A 152 -0.13 5.02 -8.62
C TRP A 152 -0.52 5.35 -10.07
N ARG A 153 -0.60 4.34 -10.96
CA ARG A 153 -0.94 4.56 -12.37
C ARG A 153 -2.39 5.00 -12.55
N THR A 154 -3.28 4.63 -11.64
CA THR A 154 -4.70 4.99 -11.71
C THR A 154 -5.00 6.40 -11.19
N ILE A 155 -4.04 7.05 -10.51
CA ILE A 155 -4.20 8.45 -10.09
C ILE A 155 -4.20 9.35 -11.35
N PRO A 156 -5.14 10.31 -11.49
CA PRO A 156 -5.14 11.25 -12.62
C PRO A 156 -3.88 12.11 -12.67
N ASP A 157 -3.39 12.45 -13.85
CA ASP A 157 -2.13 13.21 -13.99
C ASP A 157 -2.19 14.60 -13.34
N ALA A 158 -3.34 15.28 -13.45
CA ALA A 158 -3.58 16.54 -12.75
C ALA A 158 -3.44 16.42 -11.23
N GLN A 159 -3.72 15.24 -10.66
CA GLN A 159 -3.55 14.95 -9.25
C GLN A 159 -2.08 14.63 -8.93
N LYS A 160 -1.39 13.89 -9.81
CA LYS A 160 0.05 13.56 -9.64
C LYS A 160 0.94 14.80 -9.61
N SER A 161 0.60 15.84 -10.38
CA SER A 161 1.37 17.09 -10.49
C SER A 161 0.89 18.21 -9.54
N GLN A 162 -0.01 17.92 -8.60
CA GLN A 162 -0.40 18.88 -7.56
C GLN A 162 0.79 19.35 -6.72
N ASP A 163 0.62 20.50 -6.06
CA ASP A 163 1.58 20.94 -5.05
C ASP A 163 1.84 19.82 -4.03
N ILE A 164 3.10 19.72 -3.60
CA ILE A 164 3.58 18.60 -2.78
C ILE A 164 2.79 18.49 -1.48
N ASP A 165 2.43 19.60 -0.84
CA ASP A 165 1.71 19.55 0.44
C ASP A 165 0.23 19.21 0.23
N GLN A 166 -0.39 19.70 -0.85
CA GLN A 166 -1.76 19.31 -1.22
C GLN A 166 -1.84 17.82 -1.60
N PHE A 167 -0.87 17.34 -2.37
CA PHE A 167 -0.81 15.93 -2.76
C PHE A 167 -0.66 15.00 -1.55
N ARG A 168 0.11 15.41 -0.53
CA ARG A 168 0.24 14.62 0.71
C ARG A 168 -1.10 14.42 1.40
N LEU A 169 -1.89 15.48 1.59
CA LEU A 169 -3.22 15.39 2.19
C LEU A 169 -4.13 14.44 1.40
N PHE A 170 -4.10 14.55 0.07
CA PHE A 170 -4.82 13.63 -0.81
C PHE A 170 -4.34 12.17 -0.64
N ALA A 171 -3.03 11.96 -0.73
CA ALA A 171 -2.42 10.63 -0.65
C ALA A 171 -2.70 9.96 0.69
N ASP A 172 -2.53 10.69 1.79
CA ASP A 172 -2.77 10.18 3.15
C ASP A 172 -4.24 9.79 3.32
N SER A 173 -5.18 10.62 2.83
CA SER A 173 -6.61 10.29 2.85
C SER A 173 -6.94 9.03 2.03
N GLN A 174 -6.38 8.92 0.82
CA GLN A 174 -6.60 7.75 -0.04
C GLN A 174 -6.01 6.47 0.56
N LEU A 175 -4.79 6.54 1.09
CA LEU A 175 -4.14 5.40 1.72
C LEU A 175 -4.87 4.98 3.01
N GLN A 176 -5.37 5.94 3.80
CA GLN A 176 -6.18 5.63 4.97
C GLN A 176 -7.49 4.91 4.58
N GLN A 177 -8.17 5.37 3.52
CA GLN A 177 -9.38 4.69 3.02
C GLN A 177 -9.10 3.24 2.59
N ILE A 178 -7.96 3.00 1.93
CA ILE A 178 -7.52 1.65 1.56
C ILE A 178 -7.27 0.83 2.82
N LYS A 179 -6.49 1.35 3.77
CA LYS A 179 -6.19 0.70 5.04
C LYS A 179 -7.48 0.32 5.78
N ASP A 180 -8.40 1.25 5.96
CA ASP A 180 -9.68 1.02 6.67
C ASP A 180 -10.57 0.00 5.97
N SER A 181 -10.56 -0.01 4.63
CA SER A 181 -11.30 -1.01 3.86
C SER A 181 -10.72 -2.41 4.06
N VAL A 182 -9.40 -2.54 3.93
CA VAL A 182 -8.69 -3.82 4.05
C VAL A 182 -8.77 -4.33 5.49
N SER A 183 -8.54 -3.48 6.49
CA SER A 183 -8.67 -3.80 7.91
C SER A 183 -10.08 -4.30 8.26
N ARG A 184 -11.14 -3.61 7.84
CA ARG A 184 -12.52 -4.06 8.10
C ARG A 184 -12.77 -5.45 7.53
N GLN A 185 -12.32 -5.70 6.29
CA GLN A 185 -12.47 -6.99 5.64
C GLN A 185 -11.76 -8.11 6.41
N HIS A 186 -10.51 -7.89 6.84
CA HIS A 186 -9.76 -8.91 7.59
C HIS A 186 -10.28 -9.12 9.01
N THR A 187 -10.71 -8.08 9.71
CA THR A 187 -11.40 -8.23 10.99
C THR A 187 -12.67 -9.05 10.85
N THR A 188 -13.44 -8.88 9.77
CA THR A 188 -14.60 -9.74 9.49
C THR A 188 -14.17 -11.20 9.30
N TYR A 189 -13.11 -11.47 8.54
CA TYR A 189 -12.62 -12.84 8.33
C TYR A 189 -12.09 -13.49 9.60
N GLU A 190 -11.37 -12.75 10.44
CA GLU A 190 -10.90 -13.23 11.76
C GLU A 190 -12.06 -13.58 12.68
N ASN A 191 -13.10 -12.76 12.71
CA ASN A 191 -14.29 -13.02 13.53
C ASN A 191 -15.05 -14.26 13.04
N ILE A 192 -15.23 -14.41 11.73
CA ILE A 192 -15.89 -15.58 11.13
C ILE A 192 -15.08 -16.84 11.43
N MET A 193 -13.77 -16.83 11.14
CA MET A 193 -12.88 -17.95 11.42
C MET A 193 -12.89 -18.28 12.91
N GLY A 194 -12.70 -17.29 13.79
CA GLY A 194 -12.71 -17.47 15.24
C GLY A 194 -14.00 -18.12 15.74
N THR A 195 -15.16 -17.65 15.26
CA THR A 195 -16.46 -18.24 15.59
C THR A 195 -16.57 -19.69 15.14
N ILE A 196 -16.10 -20.01 13.93
CA ILE A 196 -16.11 -21.39 13.41
C ILE A 196 -15.21 -22.29 14.25
N LEU A 197 -13.99 -21.83 14.56
CA LEU A 197 -13.00 -22.61 15.30
C LEU A 197 -13.42 -22.84 16.76
N GLU A 198 -13.99 -21.83 17.41
CA GLU A 198 -14.53 -21.93 18.77
C GLU A 198 -15.67 -22.95 18.85
N LYS A 199 -16.59 -22.91 17.88
CA LYS A 199 -17.77 -23.78 17.86
C LYS A 199 -17.50 -25.15 17.23
N MET A 200 -16.32 -25.40 16.67
CA MET A 200 -15.99 -26.59 15.87
C MET A 200 -16.46 -27.94 16.48
N PRO A 201 -16.32 -28.20 17.80
CA PRO A 201 -16.76 -29.48 18.38
C PRO A 201 -18.25 -29.77 18.21
N GLY A 202 -19.10 -28.74 18.17
CA GLY A 202 -20.56 -28.86 18.09
C GLY A 202 -21.19 -28.03 16.97
N ILE A 203 -20.40 -27.51 16.03
CA ILE A 203 -20.93 -26.72 14.92
C ILE A 203 -21.78 -27.61 14.01
N GLU A 204 -22.98 -27.13 13.68
CA GLU A 204 -23.83 -27.75 12.67
C GLU A 204 -23.26 -27.55 11.28
N TYR A 205 -23.45 -28.53 10.39
CA TYR A 205 -22.89 -28.49 9.04
C TYR A 205 -23.33 -27.27 8.24
N SER A 206 -24.60 -26.88 8.32
CA SER A 206 -25.13 -25.70 7.61
C SER A 206 -24.40 -24.42 8.07
N THR A 207 -24.25 -24.23 9.38
CA THR A 207 -23.54 -23.08 9.95
C THR A 207 -22.07 -23.06 9.56
N LEU A 208 -21.42 -24.24 9.53
CA LEU A 208 -20.05 -24.36 9.03
C LEU A 208 -19.94 -23.96 7.56
N LEU A 209 -20.80 -24.52 6.70
CA LEU A 209 -20.81 -24.25 5.26
C LEU A 209 -21.03 -22.76 4.97
N ASP A 210 -21.99 -22.13 5.64
CA ASP A 210 -22.30 -20.71 5.45
C ASP A 210 -21.17 -19.80 5.95
N GLY A 211 -20.48 -20.18 7.02
CA GLY A 211 -19.29 -19.47 7.50
C GLY A 211 -18.11 -19.62 6.55
N VAL A 212 -17.83 -20.83 6.08
CA VAL A 212 -16.73 -21.11 5.14
C VAL A 212 -16.90 -20.35 3.83
N LYS A 213 -18.12 -20.25 3.29
CA LYS A 213 -18.44 -19.48 2.08
C LYS A 213 -18.11 -17.98 2.17
N GLN A 214 -18.00 -17.44 3.38
CA GLN A 214 -17.68 -16.04 3.60
C GLN A 214 -16.17 -15.78 3.72
N LEU A 215 -15.35 -16.83 3.80
CA LEU A 215 -13.89 -16.70 3.87
C LEU A 215 -13.28 -16.67 2.46
N PRO A 216 -12.17 -15.94 2.27
CA PRO A 216 -11.50 -15.89 0.97
C PRO A 216 -10.84 -17.24 0.67
N ALA A 217 -11.36 -17.96 -0.33
CA ALA A 217 -10.79 -19.21 -0.84
C ALA A 217 -9.57 -18.91 -1.74
N GLU A 218 -8.48 -18.49 -1.11
CA GLU A 218 -7.23 -18.15 -1.76
C GLU A 218 -6.11 -19.12 -1.35
N TRP A 219 -5.04 -19.15 -2.14
CA TRP A 219 -3.84 -19.88 -1.76
C TRP A 219 -3.15 -19.23 -0.56
N ALA A 220 -2.44 -20.04 0.22
CA ALA A 220 -1.62 -19.63 1.36
C ALA A 220 -0.70 -18.42 1.08
N GLY A 221 -0.23 -18.24 -0.16
CA GLY A 221 0.56 -17.06 -0.54
C GLY A 221 -0.22 -15.73 -0.50
N THR A 222 -1.54 -15.76 -0.33
CA THR A 222 -2.43 -14.60 -0.34
C THR A 222 -3.28 -14.56 0.93
N SER A 223 -3.95 -15.66 1.28
CA SER A 223 -4.75 -15.76 2.50
C SER A 223 -4.78 -17.17 3.08
N HIS A 224 -4.81 -17.27 4.41
CA HIS A 224 -4.87 -18.52 5.15
C HIS A 224 -6.17 -18.73 5.92
N TYR A 225 -7.12 -17.79 5.93
CA TYR A 225 -8.36 -17.92 6.72
C TYR A 225 -9.15 -19.17 6.33
N PHE A 226 -9.43 -19.33 5.03
CA PHE A 226 -10.14 -20.49 4.51
C PHE A 226 -9.38 -21.80 4.76
N ALA A 227 -8.09 -21.84 4.41
CA ALA A 227 -7.26 -23.02 4.57
C ALA A 227 -7.14 -23.48 6.03
N THR A 228 -7.05 -22.53 6.98
CA THR A 228 -7.04 -22.81 8.42
C THR A 228 -8.32 -23.49 8.86
N VAL A 229 -9.49 -22.97 8.46
CA VAL A 229 -10.77 -23.59 8.79
C VAL A 229 -10.88 -25.00 8.19
N ILE A 230 -10.56 -25.16 6.91
CA ILE A 230 -10.63 -26.49 6.26
C ILE A 230 -9.68 -27.49 6.93
N HIS A 231 -8.48 -27.06 7.31
CA HIS A 231 -7.54 -27.90 8.04
C HIS A 231 -8.14 -28.38 9.38
N GLU A 232 -8.73 -27.46 10.15
CA GLU A 232 -9.34 -27.78 11.43
C GLU A 232 -10.57 -28.69 11.27
N VAL A 233 -11.39 -28.48 10.24
CA VAL A 233 -12.49 -29.39 9.89
C VAL A 233 -11.94 -30.78 9.61
N SER A 234 -10.91 -30.91 8.76
CA SER A 234 -10.33 -32.22 8.43
C SER A 234 -9.77 -32.97 9.63
N ALA A 235 -9.31 -32.26 10.67
CA ALA A 235 -8.71 -32.85 11.86
C ALA A 235 -9.73 -33.19 12.96
N LYS A 236 -10.73 -32.32 13.15
CA LYS A 236 -11.69 -32.37 14.28
C LYS A 236 -13.09 -32.86 13.89
N ARG A 237 -13.52 -32.59 12.67
CA ARG A 237 -14.84 -32.94 12.12
C ARG A 237 -14.69 -33.57 10.72
N PRO A 238 -13.91 -34.67 10.60
CA PRO A 238 -13.54 -35.24 9.30
C PRO A 238 -14.76 -35.63 8.43
N GLU A 239 -15.90 -35.94 9.06
CA GLU A 239 -17.17 -36.23 8.39
C GLU A 239 -17.71 -35.07 7.54
N PHE A 240 -17.30 -33.83 7.82
CA PHE A 240 -17.71 -32.66 7.04
C PHE A 240 -16.75 -32.30 5.91
N PHE A 241 -15.55 -32.87 5.87
CA PHE A 241 -14.51 -32.46 4.92
C PHE A 241 -14.88 -32.73 3.45
N PHE A 242 -15.29 -33.97 3.11
CA PHE A 242 -15.67 -34.30 1.74
C PHE A 242 -16.98 -33.66 1.33
N ARG A 243 -17.90 -33.50 2.29
CA ARG A 243 -19.16 -32.78 2.09
C ARG A 243 -18.91 -31.32 1.73
N LEU A 244 -17.99 -30.63 2.42
CA LEU A 244 -17.58 -29.27 2.04
C LEU A 244 -16.99 -29.23 0.63
N ALA A 245 -16.13 -30.19 0.25
CA ALA A 245 -15.56 -30.26 -1.10
C ALA A 245 -16.61 -30.54 -2.20
N GLN A 246 -17.74 -31.14 -1.83
CA GLN A 246 -18.88 -31.37 -2.71
C GLN A 246 -19.77 -30.12 -2.84
N ASP A 247 -20.08 -29.46 -1.73
CA ASP A 247 -21.05 -28.36 -1.66
C ASP A 247 -20.44 -26.98 -1.98
N LEU A 248 -19.12 -26.83 -1.90
CA LEU A 248 -18.40 -25.62 -2.33
C LEU A 248 -18.08 -25.64 -3.84
N PRO A 249 -17.83 -24.46 -4.46
CA PRO A 249 -17.46 -24.37 -5.86
C PRO A 249 -16.31 -25.30 -6.24
N ALA A 250 -16.44 -25.99 -7.39
CA ALA A 250 -15.44 -26.96 -7.84
C ALA A 250 -14.03 -26.35 -8.02
N SER A 251 -13.94 -25.04 -8.29
CA SER A 251 -12.70 -24.27 -8.37
C SER A 251 -11.91 -24.22 -7.06
N GLU A 252 -12.56 -24.44 -5.92
CA GLU A 252 -11.93 -24.37 -4.59
C GLU A 252 -11.41 -25.74 -4.11
N ARG A 253 -11.77 -26.83 -4.81
CA ARG A 253 -11.43 -28.19 -4.39
C ARG A 253 -9.93 -28.42 -4.22
N SER A 254 -9.11 -27.83 -5.09
CA SER A 254 -7.65 -27.95 -4.97
C SER A 254 -7.15 -27.35 -3.67
N LEU A 255 -7.72 -26.22 -3.23
CA LEU A 255 -7.38 -25.58 -1.95
C LEU A 255 -7.84 -26.43 -0.77
N ILE A 256 -9.06 -26.96 -0.84
CA ILE A 256 -9.62 -27.82 0.20
C ILE A 256 -8.74 -29.06 0.39
N PHE A 257 -8.40 -29.73 -0.71
CA PHE A 257 -7.56 -30.93 -0.70
C PHE A 257 -6.15 -30.62 -0.22
N TYR A 258 -5.55 -29.53 -0.71
CA TYR A 258 -4.23 -29.11 -0.29
C TYR A 258 -4.14 -28.92 1.23
N SER A 259 -5.17 -28.30 1.83
CA SER A 259 -5.25 -27.99 3.27
C SER A 259 -5.22 -29.23 4.19
N ALA A 260 -5.64 -30.40 3.70
CA ALA A 260 -5.65 -31.65 4.47
C ALA A 260 -4.59 -32.68 4.04
N SER A 261 -3.96 -32.50 2.86
CA SER A 261 -3.11 -33.52 2.23
C SER A 261 -1.74 -33.76 2.88
N HIS A 262 -1.27 -32.86 3.74
CA HIS A 262 0.12 -32.89 4.23
C HIS A 262 0.31 -33.65 5.55
N LYS A 263 -0.76 -33.86 6.34
CA LYS A 263 -0.67 -34.58 7.62
C LYS A 263 -1.20 -36.01 7.48
N LYS A 264 -0.34 -36.99 7.77
CA LYS A 264 -0.69 -38.41 7.62
C LYS A 264 -1.88 -38.79 8.50
N GLU A 265 -1.89 -38.32 9.74
CA GLU A 265 -2.93 -38.60 10.73
C GLU A 265 -4.30 -38.08 10.28
N VAL A 266 -4.33 -36.88 9.68
CA VAL A 266 -5.55 -36.30 9.09
C VAL A 266 -6.02 -37.15 7.92
N ARG A 267 -5.11 -37.54 7.03
CA ARG A 267 -5.47 -38.39 5.87
C ARG A 267 -6.02 -39.74 6.27
N ASP A 268 -5.46 -40.35 7.31
CA ASP A 268 -5.91 -41.65 7.80
C ASP A 268 -7.33 -41.53 8.36
N LYS A 269 -7.63 -40.51 9.19
CA LYS A 269 -9.01 -40.20 9.62
C LYS A 269 -9.97 -39.98 8.45
N LEU A 270 -9.54 -39.24 7.43
CA LEU A 270 -10.35 -39.00 6.24
C LEU A 270 -10.63 -40.27 5.43
N ARG A 271 -9.79 -41.32 5.51
CA ARG A 271 -10.12 -42.59 4.83
C ARG A 271 -11.33 -43.27 5.45
N GLU A 272 -11.49 -43.13 6.76
CA GLU A 272 -12.54 -43.76 7.56
C GLU A 272 -13.92 -43.09 7.40
N VAL A 273 -13.96 -41.86 6.87
CA VAL A 273 -15.23 -41.13 6.63
C VAL A 273 -16.12 -41.87 5.63
N GLU A 274 -17.35 -42.17 6.01
CA GLU A 274 -18.34 -42.79 5.12
C GLU A 274 -18.92 -41.78 4.11
N GLY A 275 -19.27 -42.25 2.90
CA GLY A 275 -19.87 -41.40 1.86
C GLY A 275 -18.89 -40.82 0.82
N ASP A 276 -19.44 -40.00 -0.08
CA ASP A 276 -18.74 -39.21 -1.10
C ASP A 276 -17.66 -39.94 -1.94
N PRO A 277 -17.94 -41.13 -2.51
CA PRO A 277 -16.93 -41.97 -3.15
C PRO A 277 -16.20 -41.29 -4.32
N ALA A 278 -16.91 -40.43 -5.08
CA ALA A 278 -16.32 -39.67 -6.18
C ALA A 278 -15.31 -38.62 -5.68
N ILE A 279 -15.64 -37.88 -4.62
CA ILE A 279 -14.77 -36.85 -4.04
C ILE A 279 -13.59 -37.50 -3.31
N LYS A 280 -13.82 -38.58 -2.54
CA LYS A 280 -12.76 -39.37 -1.92
C LYS A 280 -11.77 -39.90 -2.96
N LYS A 281 -12.27 -40.42 -4.08
CA LYS A 281 -11.42 -40.87 -5.20
C LYS A 281 -10.60 -39.72 -5.79
N ALA A 282 -11.17 -38.52 -5.92
CA ALA A 282 -10.42 -37.36 -6.40
C ALA A 282 -9.32 -36.92 -5.41
N PHE A 283 -9.60 -36.96 -4.11
CA PHE A 283 -8.64 -36.59 -3.05
C PHE A 283 -7.50 -37.60 -2.90
N PHE A 284 -7.78 -38.91 -2.87
CA PHE A 284 -6.75 -39.94 -2.67
C PHE A 284 -6.13 -40.46 -3.97
N GLY A 285 -6.85 -40.33 -5.09
CA GLY A 285 -6.44 -40.80 -6.41
C GLY A 285 -5.61 -39.81 -7.22
N SER A 286 -5.51 -38.55 -6.76
CA SER A 286 -4.58 -37.56 -7.31
C SER A 286 -3.14 -37.87 -6.86
N LYS A 287 -2.60 -39.01 -7.29
CA LYS A 287 -1.15 -39.22 -7.35
C LYS A 287 -0.64 -38.65 -8.68
N LYS A 288 -0.05 -37.46 -8.62
CA LYS A 288 1.10 -37.07 -9.43
C LYS A 288 1.99 -36.17 -8.59
#